data_AF-A0A4Y7U2V6-F1
#
_entry.id   AF-A0A4Y7U2V6-F1
#
_cell.length_a   1.000
_cell.length_b   1.000
_cell.length_c   1.000
_cell.angle_alpha   90.00
_cell.angle_beta   90.00
_cell.angle_gamma   90.00
#
_symmetry.space_group_name_H-M   'P 1'
#
loop_
_entity.id
_entity.type
_entity.pdbx_description
1 polymer ?
#
loop_
_entity_poly.entity_id
_entity_poly.type
_entity_poly.pdbx_seq_one_letter_code
_entity_poly.pdbx_strand_id
1 'polypeptide(L)'
;RFFYFHINRYIFFMNKFKVFVVLVLVSFKTFACLNGETKVLANGVEAYIDHDGLVPQGHNFFRGEYPKLIIQLDSLYKETNDLDYISDKGYLLIVLGKYHEALKLYLN
;
A
#
# COMPACT_ATOMS: atom_id res chain seq x y z
N ARG A 1 -46.45 5.69 32.29
CA ARG A 1 -45.89 4.30 32.21
C ARG A 1 -45.60 3.86 30.77
N PHE A 2 -46.44 4.23 29.77
CA PHE A 2 -46.28 3.86 28.35
C PHE A 2 -45.04 4.49 27.66
N PHE A 3 -44.76 5.78 27.91
CA PHE A 3 -43.59 6.47 27.35
C PHE A 3 -42.24 5.89 27.80
N TYR A 4 -42.12 5.47 29.06
CA TYR A 4 -40.89 4.91 29.62
C TYR A 4 -40.56 3.53 29.02
N PHE A 5 -41.59 2.75 28.67
CA PHE A 5 -41.41 1.43 28.03
C PHE A 5 -40.89 1.56 26.60
N HIS A 6 -41.39 2.56 25.86
CA HIS A 6 -40.93 2.84 24.49
C HIS A 6 -39.45 3.30 24.47
N ILE A 7 -39.06 4.21 25.35
CA ILE A 7 -37.67 4.70 25.46
C ILE A 7 -36.71 3.55 25.79
N ASN A 8 -37.05 2.70 26.76
CA ASN A 8 -36.23 1.54 27.12
C ASN A 8 -36.08 0.54 25.97
N ARG A 9 -37.12 0.32 25.17
CA ARG A 9 -37.07 -0.58 24.00
C ARG A 9 -36.18 -0.03 22.88
N TYR A 10 -36.20 1.28 22.65
CA TYR A 10 -35.30 1.94 21.68
C TYR A 10 -33.85 1.92 22.15
N ILE A 11 -33.58 2.22 23.43
CA ILE A 11 -32.22 2.14 24.01
C ILE A 11 -31.68 0.71 23.93
N PHE A 12 -32.50 -0.29 24.25
CA PHE A 12 -32.14 -1.70 24.16
C PHE A 12 -31.83 -2.14 22.73
N PHE A 13 -32.63 -1.71 21.75
CA PHE A 13 -32.39 -1.99 20.33
C PHE A 13 -31.10 -1.33 19.83
N MET A 14 -30.85 -0.08 20.19
CA MET A 14 -29.62 0.65 19.86
C MET A 14 -28.38 -0.01 20.48
N ASN A 15 -28.49 -0.57 21.68
CA ASN A 15 -27.40 -1.32 22.30
C ASN A 15 -27.10 -2.64 21.56
N LYS A 16 -28.12 -3.35 21.06
CA LYS A 16 -27.93 -4.54 20.23
C LYS A 16 -27.27 -4.23 18.89
N PHE A 17 -27.66 -3.14 18.24
CA PHE A 17 -27.03 -2.69 17.00
C PHE A 17 -25.56 -2.32 17.21
N LYS A 18 -25.23 -1.62 18.31
CA LYS A 18 -23.83 -1.33 18.68
C LYS A 18 -23.01 -2.60 18.89
N VAL A 19 -23.55 -3.59 19.61
CA VAL A 19 -22.88 -4.88 19.82
C VAL A 19 -22.66 -5.60 18.49
N PHE A 20 -23.66 -5.60 17.60
CA PHE A 20 -23.52 -6.19 16.26
C PHE A 20 -22.43 -5.51 15.43
N VAL A 21 -22.37 -4.17 15.41
CA VAL A 21 -21.31 -3.42 14.71
C VAL A 21 -19.93 -3.77 15.26
N VAL A 22 -19.78 -3.85 16.59
CA VAL A 22 -18.50 -4.25 17.21
C VAL A 22 -18.11 -5.67 16.81
N LEU A 23 -19.05 -6.62 16.80
CA LEU A 23 -18.78 -7.99 16.37
C LEU A 23 -18.33 -8.07 14.91
N VAL A 24 -18.96 -7.29 14.01
CA VAL A 24 -18.56 -7.23 12.60
C VAL A 24 -17.15 -6.67 12.44
N LEU A 25 -16.81 -5.59 13.15
CA LEU A 25 -15.47 -4.98 13.09
C LEU A 25 -14.36 -5.92 13.58
N VAL A 26 -14.64 -6.76 14.58
CA VAL A 26 -13.66 -7.72 15.13
C VAL A 26 -13.59 -9.03 14.32
N SER A 27 -14.58 -9.30 13.45
CA SER A 27 -14.64 -10.54 12.67
C SER A 27 -13.66 -10.58 11.48
N PHE A 28 -13.13 -9.43 11.04
CA PHE A 28 -12.17 -9.39 9.95
C PHE A 28 -10.77 -9.70 10.45
N LYS A 29 -10.22 -10.84 10.00
CA LYS A 29 -8.79 -11.14 10.16
C LYS A 29 -8.00 -10.20 9.25
N THR A 30 -7.38 -9.18 9.82
CA THR A 30 -6.40 -8.37 9.10
C THR A 30 -5.10 -9.17 9.00
N PHE A 31 -4.84 -9.76 7.83
CA PHE A 31 -3.53 -10.33 7.53
C PHE A 31 -2.61 -9.18 7.13
N ALA A 32 -1.78 -8.72 8.07
CA ALA A 32 -0.76 -7.71 7.85
C ALA A 32 0.62 -8.35 7.56
N CYS A 33 0.64 -9.51 6.88
CA CYS A 33 1.89 -10.12 6.45
C CYS A 33 2.46 -9.30 5.28
N LEU A 34 3.36 -8.38 5.60
CA LEU A 34 4.18 -7.66 4.63
C LEU A 34 5.33 -8.52 4.08
N ASN A 35 5.61 -9.66 4.74
CA ASN A 35 6.69 -10.58 4.36
C ASN A 35 6.32 -11.37 3.10
N GLY A 36 7.31 -11.66 2.26
CA GLY A 36 7.16 -12.42 1.02
C GLY A 36 6.67 -11.60 -0.19
N GLU A 37 6.57 -10.26 -0.07
CA GLU A 37 6.24 -9.40 -1.20
C GLU A 37 7.39 -9.32 -2.22
N THR A 38 7.04 -9.26 -3.51
CA THR A 38 7.96 -8.91 -4.60
C THR A 38 7.44 -7.66 -5.30
N LYS A 39 8.27 -6.61 -5.40
CA LYS A 39 7.92 -5.43 -6.19
C LYS A 39 8.38 -5.63 -7.62
N VAL A 40 7.40 -5.82 -8.51
CA VAL A 40 7.59 -5.79 -9.95
C VAL A 40 7.24 -4.40 -10.46
N LEU A 41 8.11 -3.85 -11.30
CA LEU A 41 7.90 -2.57 -11.98
C LEU A 41 6.98 -2.77 -13.20
N ALA A 42 6.41 -1.69 -13.72
CA ALA A 42 5.50 -1.69 -14.87
C ALA A 42 6.13 -2.24 -16.16
N ASN A 43 7.47 -2.26 -16.24
CA ASN A 43 8.21 -2.90 -17.35
C ASN A 43 8.50 -4.40 -17.10
N GLY A 44 7.95 -4.99 -16.03
CA GLY A 44 8.11 -6.39 -15.66
C GLY A 44 9.40 -6.72 -14.89
N VAL A 45 10.25 -5.73 -14.60
CA VAL A 45 11.50 -5.96 -13.87
C VAL A 45 11.25 -6.00 -12.36
N GLU A 46 11.86 -6.97 -11.67
CA GLU A 46 11.82 -7.05 -10.21
C GLU A 46 12.75 -5.98 -9.59
N ALA A 47 12.21 -5.16 -8.70
CA ALA A 47 12.97 -4.17 -7.95
C ALA A 47 13.49 -4.76 -6.63
N TYR A 48 12.66 -5.48 -5.88
CA TYR A 48 13.06 -6.21 -4.69
C TYR A 48 12.25 -7.48 -4.49
N ILE A 49 12.83 -8.39 -3.71
CA ILE A 49 12.14 -9.55 -3.13
C ILE A 49 12.28 -9.47 -1.61
N ASP A 50 11.17 -9.62 -0.90
CA ASP A 50 11.16 -9.72 0.56
C ASP A 50 11.30 -11.18 1.01
N HIS A 51 11.82 -11.37 2.22
CA HIS A 51 11.93 -12.69 2.80
C HIS A 51 10.55 -13.24 3.17
N ASP A 52 10.22 -14.43 2.70
CA ASP A 52 9.01 -15.15 3.08
C ASP A 52 9.24 -15.91 4.40
N GLY A 53 8.83 -15.28 5.51
CA GLY A 53 8.98 -15.83 6.86
C GLY A 53 8.11 -15.10 7.88
N LEU A 54 8.08 -15.59 9.12
CA LEU A 54 7.32 -14.94 10.20
C LEU A 54 8.03 -13.70 10.77
N VAL A 55 9.35 -13.63 10.61
CA VAL A 55 10.19 -12.54 11.13
C VAL A 55 10.55 -11.61 9.97
N PRO A 56 10.18 -10.32 10.02
CA PRO A 56 10.58 -9.34 9.01
C PRO A 56 12.10 -9.20 8.96
N GLN A 57 12.66 -9.33 7.76
CA GLN A 57 14.11 -9.16 7.51
C GLN A 57 14.40 -7.93 6.63
N GLY A 58 13.34 -7.32 6.08
CA GLY A 58 13.45 -6.21 5.14
C GLY A 58 13.71 -6.68 3.71
N HIS A 59 13.60 -5.73 2.79
CA HIS A 59 13.64 -6.01 1.36
C HIS A 59 15.06 -6.17 0.81
N ASN A 60 15.25 -7.17 -0.05
CA ASN A 60 16.48 -7.34 -0.81
C ASN A 60 16.37 -6.61 -2.15
N PHE A 61 16.95 -5.42 -2.22
CA PHE A 61 16.89 -4.56 -3.42
C PHE A 61 17.97 -4.88 -4.46
N PHE A 62 17.59 -4.97 -5.73
CA PHE A 62 18.50 -5.20 -6.85
C PHE A 62 19.09 -3.90 -7.43
N ARG A 63 19.76 -3.10 -6.59
CA ARG A 63 20.10 -1.69 -6.88
C ARG A 63 21.05 -1.45 -8.06
N GLY A 64 21.82 -2.46 -8.48
CA GLY A 64 22.87 -2.30 -9.50
C GLY A 64 22.36 -1.79 -10.85
N GLU A 65 21.17 -2.23 -11.27
CA GLU A 65 20.59 -1.89 -12.58
C GLU A 65 19.70 -0.64 -12.54
N TYR A 66 19.46 -0.05 -11.36
CA TYR A 66 18.48 1.02 -11.19
C TYR A 66 18.74 2.28 -12.03
N PRO A 67 19.99 2.79 -12.17
CA PRO A 67 20.24 3.95 -13.02
C PRO A 67 19.83 3.73 -14.48
N LYS A 68 20.05 2.52 -15.01
CA LYS A 68 19.66 2.14 -16.36
C LYS A 68 18.13 1.97 -16.47
N LEU A 69 17.52 1.34 -15.47
CA LEU A 69 16.06 1.18 -15.40
C LEU A 69 15.34 2.53 -15.33
N ILE A 70 15.86 3.50 -14.58
CA ILE A 70 15.30 4.86 -14.50
C ILE A 70 15.24 5.52 -15.89
N ILE A 71 16.29 5.36 -16.71
CA ILE A 71 16.32 5.88 -18.08
C ILE A 71 15.30 5.15 -18.96
N GLN A 72 15.19 3.83 -18.82
CA GLN A 72 14.23 3.03 -19.57
C GLN A 72 12.78 3.42 -19.24
N LEU A 73 12.43 3.55 -17.95
CA LEU A 73 11.10 3.95 -17.50
C LEU A 73 10.74 5.36 -18.02
N ASP A 74 11.71 6.28 -18.05
CA ASP A 74 11.50 7.62 -18.62
C ASP A 74 11.19 7.56 -20.13
N SER A 75 11.86 6.69 -20.89
CA SER A 75 11.55 6.48 -22.31
C SER A 75 10.16 5.89 -22.51
N LEU A 76 9.83 4.83 -21.74
CA LEU A 76 8.53 4.17 -21.82
C LEU A 76 7.39 5.12 -21.49
N TYR A 77 7.55 5.99 -20.48
CA TYR A 77 6.58 7.04 -20.20
C TYR A 77 6.41 8.00 -21.38
N LYS A 78 7.49 8.47 -21.99
CA LYS A 78 7.41 9.39 -23.15
C LYS A 78 6.69 8.77 -24.34
N GLU A 79 6.80 7.45 -24.51
CA GLU A 79 6.15 6.71 -25.60
C GLU A 79 4.67 6.42 -25.32
N THR A 80 4.33 6.09 -24.07
CA THR A 80 3.01 5.56 -23.71
C THR A 80 2.10 6.56 -22.98
N ASN A 81 2.70 7.56 -22.34
CA ASN A 81 2.10 8.42 -21.29
C ASN A 81 1.52 7.62 -20.11
N ASP A 82 1.98 6.39 -19.88
CA ASP A 82 1.53 5.58 -18.74
C ASP A 82 2.21 6.05 -17.44
N LEU A 83 1.39 6.53 -16.51
CA LEU A 83 1.83 7.09 -15.23
C LEU A 83 2.51 6.06 -14.33
N ASP A 84 2.28 4.76 -14.53
CA ASP A 84 2.93 3.71 -13.75
C ASP A 84 4.45 3.75 -13.93
N TYR A 85 4.94 4.08 -15.14
CA TYR A 85 6.38 4.25 -15.38
C TYR A 85 6.99 5.43 -14.61
N ILE A 86 6.25 6.53 -14.43
CA ILE A 86 6.70 7.68 -13.63
C ILE A 86 6.66 7.37 -12.14
N SER A 87 5.61 6.69 -11.68
CA SER A 87 5.50 6.21 -10.31
C SER A 87 6.69 5.32 -9.94
N ASP A 88 7.01 4.35 -10.81
CA ASP A 88 8.12 3.44 -10.61
C ASP A 88 9.49 4.12 -10.72
N LYS A 89 9.65 5.10 -11.61
CA LYS A 89 10.85 5.95 -11.66
C LYS A 89 11.07 6.66 -10.32
N GLY A 90 10.02 7.27 -9.77
CA GLY A 90 10.06 7.93 -8.47
C GLY A 90 10.40 6.97 -7.34
N TYR A 91 9.82 5.77 -7.36
CA TYR A 91 10.14 4.70 -6.43
C TYR A 91 11.64 4.34 -6.45
N LEU A 92 12.22 4.08 -7.62
CA LEU A 92 13.65 3.74 -7.72
C LEU A 92 14.56 4.88 -7.23
N LEU A 93 14.19 6.14 -7.50
CA LEU A 93 14.92 7.30 -6.99
C LEU A 93 14.93 7.33 -5.46
N ILE A 94 13.80 7.02 -4.81
CA ILE A 94 13.70 6.93 -3.35
C ILE A 94 14.62 5.82 -2.82
N VAL A 95 14.62 4.63 -3.43
CA VAL A 95 15.48 3.52 -3.00
C VAL A 95 16.97 3.84 -3.15
N LEU A 96 17.35 4.65 -4.15
CA LEU A 96 18.72 5.15 -4.32
C LEU A 96 19.08 6.32 -3.37
N GLY A 97 18.14 6.79 -2.54
CA GLY A 97 18.35 7.94 -1.66
C GLY A 97 18.30 9.29 -2.38
N LYS A 98 17.84 9.33 -3.63
CA LYS A 98 17.73 10.53 -4.46
C LYS A 98 16.42 11.27 -4.22
N TYR A 99 16.16 11.60 -2.96
CA TYR A 99 14.86 12.13 -2.53
C TYR A 99 14.48 13.45 -3.20
N HIS A 100 15.46 14.32 -3.49
CA HIS A 100 15.18 15.59 -4.15
C HIS A 100 14.76 15.41 -5.62
N GLU A 101 15.39 14.46 -6.33
CA GLU A 101 14.99 14.09 -7.70
C GLU A 101 13.57 13.49 -7.70
N ALA A 102 13.27 12.61 -6.75
CA ALA A 102 11.94 12.03 -6.59
C ALA A 102 10.88 13.10 -6.25
N LEU A 103 11.19 14.02 -5.34
CA LEU A 103 10.28 15.11 -4.97
C LEU A 103 9.98 16.01 -6.16
N LYS A 104 11.02 16.40 -6.91
CA LYS A 104 10.85 17.20 -8.14
C LYS A 104 10.01 16.47 -9.18
N LEU A 105 10.15 15.14 -9.29
CA LEU A 105 9.34 14.34 -10.21
C LEU A 105 7.86 14.39 -9.86
N TYR A 106 7.49 14.32 -8.57
CA TYR A 106 6.09 14.30 -8.14
C TYR A 106 5.41 15.66 -8.04
N LEU A 107 6.19 16.74 -7.95
CA LEU A 107 5.66 18.10 -7.80
C LEU A 107 5.66 18.92 -9.09
N ASN A 108 6.22 18.37 -10.18
CA ASN A 108 6.16 18.96 -11.51
C ASN A 108 4.88 18.53 -12.24
#